data_AF-A0A9J8AK93-F1
#
_entry.id   AF-A0A9J8AK93-F1
#
_cell.length_a   1.000
_cell.length_b   1.000
_cell.length_c   1.000
_cell.angle_alpha   90.00
_cell.angle_beta   90.00
_cell.angle_gamma   90.00
#
_symmetry.space_group_name_H-M   'P 1'
#
loop_
_entity.id
_entity.type
_entity.pdbx_description
1 polymer ?
#
loop_
_entity_poly.entity_id
_entity_poly.type
_entity_poly.pdbx_seq_one_letter_code
_entity_poly.pdbx_strand_id
1 'polypeptide(L)' 'MNLLCILFDTGCFWGVERHCWSISGVFSIQVGYSGGFTPNSTYHEVCSDYSFVDKFKLCLKLFLNWFTKAF' A
#
# COMPACT_ATOMS: atom_id res chain seq x y z
N MET A 1 0.59 -21.14 -8.30
CA MET A 1 1.19 -20.10 -7.42
C MET A 1 0.03 -19.27 -6.89
N ASN A 2 -0.32 -19.40 -5.61
CA ASN A 2 -1.41 -18.62 -5.01
C ASN A 2 -0.80 -17.39 -4.36
N LEU A 3 -1.18 -16.20 -4.81
CA LEU A 3 -0.78 -14.93 -4.21
C LEU A 3 -2.00 -14.36 -3.48
N LEU A 4 -1.81 -13.89 -2.25
CA LEU A 4 -2.81 -13.13 -1.53
C LEU A 4 -2.42 -11.65 -1.63
N CYS A 5 -3.29 -10.83 -2.20
CA CYS A 5 -3.09 -9.39 -2.16
C CYS A 5 -3.91 -8.74 -1.03
N ILE A 6 -3.29 -7.84 -0.28
CA ILE A 6 -3.91 -7.08 0.82
C ILE A 6 -3.69 -5.60 0.55
N LEU A 7 -4.74 -4.81 0.79
CA LEU A 7 -4.70 -3.36 0.73
C LEU A 7 -4.48 -2.81 2.14
N PHE A 8 -3.59 -1.84 2.26
CA PHE A 8 -3.30 -1.16 3.50
C PHE A 8 -3.45 0.35 3.33
N ASP A 9 -4.05 0.95 4.34
CA ASP A 9 -4.21 2.40 4.47
C ASP A 9 -3.11 2.89 5.40
N THR A 10 -2.21 3.70 4.88
CA THR A 10 -1.06 4.22 5.62
C THR A 10 -0.97 5.73 5.44
N GLY A 11 -0.05 6.38 6.16
CA GLY A 11 0.42 7.69 5.72
C GLY A 11 1.26 7.57 4.43
N CYS A 12 2.25 8.45 4.29
CA CYS A 12 3.16 8.49 3.14
C CYS A 12 3.65 7.10 2.72
N PHE A 13 3.15 6.61 1.57
CA PHE A 13 3.45 5.27 1.09
C PHE A 13 4.92 5.09 0.67
N TRP A 14 5.67 6.17 0.40
CA TRP A 14 7.09 6.10 0.04
C TRP A 14 7.94 5.44 1.14
N GLY A 15 7.66 5.77 2.41
CA GLY A 15 8.39 5.18 3.54
C GLY A 15 8.05 3.70 3.72
N VAL A 16 6.76 3.36 3.58
CA VAL A 16 6.25 2.00 3.78
C VAL A 16 6.70 1.07 2.65
N GLU A 17 6.60 1.52 1.40
CA GLU A 17 7.06 0.76 0.23
C GLU A 17 8.55 0.41 0.35
N ARG A 18 9.39 1.40 0.71
CA ARG A 18 10.83 1.20 0.94
C ARG A 18 11.09 0.16 2.02
N HIS A 19 10.32 0.18 3.11
CA HIS A 19 10.46 -0.79 4.18
C HIS A 19 10.07 -2.21 3.70
N CYS A 20 9.04 -2.29 2.86
CA CYS A 20 8.54 -3.55 2.35
C CYS A 20 9.45 -4.23 1.32
N TRP A 21 10.34 -3.50 0.63
CA TRP A 21 11.32 -4.09 -0.28
C TRP A 21 12.28 -5.07 0.40
N SER A 22 12.57 -4.83 1.67
CA SER A 22 13.48 -5.67 2.47
C SER A 22 12.79 -6.91 3.05
N ILE A 23 11.47 -7.08 2.86
CA ILE A 23 10.70 -8.17 3.47
C ILE A 23 10.70 -9.40 2.56
N SER A 24 11.31 -10.49 3.03
CA SER A 24 11.22 -11.80 2.40
C SER A 24 9.77 -12.31 2.37
N GLY A 25 9.26 -12.58 1.18
CA GLY A 25 7.89 -13.09 0.96
C GLY A 25 6.94 -12.12 0.27
N VAL A 26 7.36 -10.85 0.11
CA VAL A 26 6.72 -9.88 -0.77
C VAL A 26 7.06 -10.20 -2.21
N PHE A 27 6.04 -10.40 -3.05
CA PHE A 27 6.23 -10.65 -4.48
C PHE A 27 6.16 -9.36 -5.28
N SER A 28 5.17 -8.51 -4.98
CA SER A 28 4.97 -7.23 -5.64
C SER A 28 4.34 -6.25 -4.68
N ILE A 29 4.68 -4.99 -4.86
CA ILE A 29 4.08 -3.85 -4.17
C ILE A 29 3.52 -2.91 -5.23
N GLN A 30 2.36 -2.34 -4.96
CA GLN A 30 1.75 -1.28 -5.76
C GLN A 30 1.29 -0.19 -4.80
N VAL A 31 1.40 1.06 -5.23
CA VAL A 31 1.00 2.23 -4.44
C VAL A 31 -0.09 2.98 -5.18
N GLY A 32 -0.95 3.69 -4.44
CA GLY A 32 -2.01 4.49 -5.03
C GLY A 32 -2.84 5.22 -3.99
N TYR A 33 -3.90 5.86 -4.45
CA TYR A 33 -4.80 6.66 -3.63
C TYR A 33 -6.19 6.03 -3.64
N SER A 34 -6.86 6.01 -2.49
CA SER A 34 -8.27 5.61 -2.45
C SER A 34 -8.93 6.18 -1.20
N GLY A 35 -10.27 6.21 -1.20
CA GLY A 35 -11.09 6.84 -0.16
C GLY A 35 -11.65 8.22 -0.57
N GLY A 36 -11.23 8.78 -1.70
CA GLY A 36 -11.79 10.02 -2.25
C GLY A 36 -12.94 9.78 -3.26
N PHE A 37 -13.54 10.88 -3.70
CA PHE A 37 -14.69 10.87 -4.62
C PHE A 37 -14.32 10.93 -6.10
N THR A 38 -13.12 11.43 -6.44
CA THR A 38 -12.67 11.56 -7.82
C THR A 38 -12.09 10.23 -8.31
N PRO A 39 -12.61 9.64 -9.40
CA PRO A 39 -12.01 8.46 -10.02
C PRO A 39 -10.69 8.82 -10.72
N ASN A 40 -9.71 7.92 -10.66
CA ASN A 40 -8.40 8.08 -11.33
C ASN A 40 -7.67 9.40 -11.00
N SER A 41 -7.74 9.83 -9.76
CA SER A 41 -7.08 11.05 -9.30
C SER A 41 -5.56 10.98 -9.42
N THR A 42 -4.97 12.11 -9.80
CA THR A 42 -3.53 12.28 -9.91
C THR A 42 -2.92 12.75 -8.60
N TYR A 43 -1.60 12.60 -8.45
CA TYR A 43 -0.87 13.08 -7.27
C TYR A 43 -1.14 14.56 -6.95
N HIS A 44 -1.21 15.41 -7.97
CA HIS A 44 -1.45 16.85 -7.78
C HIS A 44 -2.87 17.13 -7.24
N GLU A 45 -3.87 16.40 -7.71
CA GLU A 45 -5.24 16.51 -7.21
C GLU A 45 -5.33 16.03 -5.77
N VAL A 46 -4.67 14.91 -5.45
CA VAL A 46 -4.58 14.37 -4.08
C VAL A 46 -3.88 15.33 -3.13
N CYS A 47 -2.80 16.00 -3.56
CA CYS A 47 -2.14 17.01 -2.72
C CYS A 47 -2.99 18.26 -2.49
N SER A 48 -3.96 18.53 -3.38
CA SER A 48 -4.86 19.68 -3.26
C SER A 48 -6.14 19.32 -2.48
N ASP A 49 -6.49 18.04 -2.45
CA ASP A 49 -7.71 17.50 -1.83
C ASP A 49 -7.37 16.51 -0.71
N TYR A 50 -7.57 16.95 0.53
CA TYR A 50 -7.31 16.15 1.74
C TYR A 50 -8.26 14.94 1.92
N SER A 51 -9.19 14.71 0.98
CA SER A 51 -10.15 13.60 1.04
C SER A 51 -9.53 12.24 0.69
N PHE A 52 -8.32 12.21 0.13
CA PHE A 52 -7.65 10.96 -0.26
C PHE A 52 -6.79 10.39 0.86
N VAL A 53 -6.83 9.07 0.99
CA VAL A 53 -5.92 8.32 1.87
C VAL A 53 -4.87 7.64 1.00
N ASP A 54 -3.61 7.75 1.41
CA ASP A 54 -2.48 7.04 0.82
C ASP A 54 -2.64 5.53 1.08
N LYS A 55 -2.62 4.75 0.00
CA LYS A 55 -2.78 3.30 0.07
C LYS A 55 -1.63 2.59 -0.61
N PHE A 56 -1.34 1.39 -0.12
CA PHE A 56 -0.47 0.47 -0.83
C PHE A 56 -1.06 -0.94 -0.81
N LYS A 57 -0.89 -1.65 -1.93
CA LYS A 57 -1.31 -3.01 -2.14
C LYS A 57 -0.08 -3.91 -2.14
N LEU A 58 -0.02 -4.80 -1.17
CA LEU A 58 0.98 -5.86 -1.11
C LEU A 58 0.40 -7.12 -1.70
N CYS A 59 1.12 -7.76 -2.62
CA CYS A 59 0.81 -9.13 -3.01
C CYS A 59 1.87 -10.08 -2.48
N LEU A 60 1.47 -10.91 -1.53
CA LEU A 60 2.30 -11.78 -0.72
C LEU A 60 2.15 -13.24 -1.17
N LYS A 61 3.22 -14.02 -1.01
CA LYS A 61 3.21 -15.41 -1.45
C LYS A 61 2.47 -16.31 -0.47
N LEU A 62 2.57 -16.12 0.85
CA LEU A 62 1.76 -16.79 1.88
C LEU A 62 1.87 -15.96 3.19
N PHE A 63 0.76 -15.73 3.90
CA PHE A 63 0.68 -14.86 5.08
C PHE A 63 0.79 -15.67 6.39
N LEU A 64 1.42 -15.10 7.43
CA LEU A 64 0.81 -14.95 8.78
C LEU A 64 1.77 -14.41 9.86
N ASN A 65 3.09 -14.56 9.76
CA ASN A 65 3.97 -14.27 10.91
C ASN A 65 4.60 -12.87 10.94
N TRP A 66 4.41 -12.03 9.91
CA TRP A 66 5.08 -10.73 9.84
C TRP A 66 4.23 -9.56 10.37
N PHE A 67 2.90 -9.62 10.24
CA PHE A 67 2.03 -8.47 10.54
C PHE A 67 2.14 -7.99 11.99
N THR A 68 2.42 -8.88 12.94
CA THR A 68 2.59 -8.56 14.36
C THR A 68 4.00 -8.08 14.74
N LYS A 69 4.97 -8.08 13.81
CA LYS A 69 6.34 -7.61 14.05
C LYS A 69 6.67 -6.29 13.35
N ALA A 70 5.76 -5.81 12.52
CA ALA A 70 5.95 -4.64 11.66
C ALA A 70 5.35 -3.34 12.22
N PHE A 71 4.50 -3.46 13.24
CA PHE A 71 3.85 -2.37 13.96
C PHE A 71 4.01 -2.59 15.47
#